data_AF-A0A0H3ECJ4-F1
#
_entry.id   AF-A0A0H3ECJ4-F1
#
_cell.length_a   1.000
_cell.length_b   1.000
_cell.length_c   1.000
_cell.angle_alpha   90.00
_cell.angle_beta   90.00
_cell.angle_gamma   90.00
#
_symmetry.space_group_name_H-M   'P 1'
#
loop_
_entity.id
_entity.type
_entity.pdbx_description
1 polymer ?
#
loop_
_entity_poly.entity_id
_entity_poly.type
_entity_poly.pdbx_seq_one_letter_code
_entity_poly.pdbx_strand_id
1 'polypeptide(L)'
;MADDTEDQVKEPDTDAAGNEPNQPTGDSGQKPPWERDGEEFSPEKAWNLIRNLRADNAKLKESDDAKAVKLREIEDANLSEKEKADRDLKEAREQLDAIRTQKAWAEAMAEHQCLTKEDFDLIGAGSPQEVREKAAKLAARLDAQAVSKTDSNHINPLLRADPTGGTDPTSKKTDDWMRSALAR
;
A
#
# COMPACT_ATOMS: atom_id res chain seq x y z
N MET A 1 -37.76 30.74 -2.83
CA MET A 1 -36.87 31.82 -2.38
C MET A 1 -35.49 31.50 -2.90
N ALA A 2 -35.10 32.17 -3.97
CA ALA A 2 -33.75 32.12 -4.55
C ALA A 2 -32.97 33.30 -3.97
N ASP A 3 -31.68 33.10 -3.72
CA ASP A 3 -30.68 34.17 -3.76
C ASP A 3 -29.31 33.53 -4.03
N ASP A 4 -29.07 33.28 -5.33
CA ASP A 4 -27.75 33.01 -5.92
C ASP A 4 -27.23 34.38 -6.39
N THR A 5 -26.23 34.95 -5.69
CA THR A 5 -25.55 36.16 -6.14
C THR A 5 -24.30 35.76 -6.92
N GLU A 6 -24.50 35.52 -8.21
CA GLU A 6 -23.42 35.54 -9.20
C GLU A 6 -22.99 37.00 -9.46
N ASP A 7 -21.77 37.33 -9.06
CA ASP A 7 -21.12 38.60 -9.36
C ASP A 7 -20.50 38.51 -10.77
N GLN A 8 -21.31 38.82 -11.79
CA GLN A 8 -20.84 38.96 -13.17
C GLN A 8 -20.55 40.42 -13.50
N VAL A 9 -19.25 40.66 -13.72
CA VAL A 9 -18.61 41.85 -14.24
C VAL A 9 -19.31 42.35 -15.50
N LYS A 10 -19.78 43.60 -15.49
CA LYS A 10 -20.18 44.32 -16.70
C LYS A 10 -19.44 45.66 -16.74
N GLU A 11 -18.47 45.72 -17.65
CA GLU A 11 -17.75 46.95 -18.03
C GLU A 11 -18.74 48.03 -18.49
N PRO A 12 -18.51 49.32 -18.18
CA PRO A 12 -19.22 50.38 -18.89
C PRO A 12 -18.48 50.73 -20.18
N ASP A 13 -19.21 50.57 -21.29
CA ASP A 13 -18.89 51.08 -22.61
C ASP A 13 -18.62 52.59 -22.58
N THR A 14 -17.57 52.98 -23.29
CA THR A 14 -17.24 54.34 -23.68
C THR A 14 -18.24 54.85 -24.72
N ASP A 15 -18.91 55.96 -24.46
CA ASP A 15 -19.42 56.83 -25.52
C ASP A 15 -19.16 58.30 -25.17
N ALA A 16 -18.29 58.92 -25.98
CA ALA A 16 -18.03 60.33 -25.99
C ALA A 16 -19.10 61.05 -26.83
N ALA A 17 -19.78 62.04 -26.26
CA ALA A 17 -20.41 63.11 -27.02
C ALA A 17 -20.40 64.39 -26.18
N GLY A 18 -19.68 65.41 -26.68
CA GLY A 18 -19.29 66.58 -25.93
C GLY A 18 -20.40 67.57 -25.62
N ASN A 19 -20.15 68.37 -24.58
CA ASN A 19 -20.53 69.78 -24.53
C ASN A 19 -19.73 70.46 -23.40
N GLU A 20 -18.57 71.02 -23.71
CA GLU A 20 -18.12 72.23 -23.01
C GLU A 20 -18.90 73.41 -23.62
N PRO A 21 -19.23 74.49 -22.89
CA PRO A 21 -18.33 75.11 -21.92
C PRO A 21 -19.03 75.67 -20.66
N ASN A 22 -18.43 75.48 -19.50
CA ASN A 22 -18.43 76.54 -18.49
C ASN A 22 -17.31 76.34 -17.46
N GLN A 23 -16.20 77.03 -17.66
CA GLN A 23 -15.33 77.39 -16.55
C GLN A 23 -16.06 78.46 -15.72
N PRO A 24 -16.27 78.26 -14.41
CA PRO A 24 -16.13 79.36 -13.50
C PRO A 24 -14.64 79.48 -13.19
N THR A 25 -14.03 80.54 -13.70
CA THR A 25 -12.87 81.17 -13.05
C THR A 25 -13.25 81.46 -11.60
N GLY A 26 -12.85 80.56 -10.72
CA GLY A 26 -12.99 80.67 -9.29
C GLY A 26 -11.67 80.27 -8.67
N ASP A 27 -10.89 81.28 -8.29
CA ASP A 27 -9.83 81.19 -7.31
C ASP A 27 -10.43 80.64 -5.99
N SER A 28 -10.59 79.32 -5.91
CA SER A 28 -10.78 78.63 -4.64
C SER A 28 -9.45 78.00 -4.31
N GLY A 29 -8.74 78.57 -3.33
CA GLY A 29 -7.50 78.03 -2.76
C GLY A 29 -7.64 76.65 -2.10
N GLN A 30 -8.50 75.77 -2.62
CA GLN A 30 -8.50 74.35 -2.33
C GLN A 30 -7.33 73.72 -3.08
N LYS A 31 -6.21 73.61 -2.36
CA LYS A 31 -5.11 72.71 -2.74
C LYS A 31 -5.67 71.36 -3.18
N PRO A 32 -5.13 70.76 -4.24
CA PRO A 32 -5.58 69.47 -4.71
C PRO A 32 -5.50 68.41 -3.59
N PRO A 33 -6.29 67.31 -3.68
CA PRO A 33 -6.41 66.34 -2.59
C PRO A 33 -5.10 65.72 -2.09
N TRP A 34 -4.08 65.67 -2.95
CA TRP A 34 -2.74 65.17 -2.66
C TRP A 34 -1.80 66.19 -1.99
N GLU A 35 -2.26 67.43 -1.78
CA GLU A 35 -1.57 68.50 -1.03
C GLU A 35 -2.31 68.89 0.26
N ARG A 36 -3.29 68.08 0.66
CA ARG A 36 -4.15 68.32 1.84
C ARG A 36 -3.39 68.33 3.16
N ASP A 37 -2.25 67.64 3.23
CA ASP A 37 -1.37 67.56 4.40
C ASP A 37 -0.31 68.67 4.45
N GLY A 38 -0.41 69.66 3.56
CA GLY A 38 0.48 70.84 3.54
C GLY A 38 1.82 70.62 2.83
N GLU A 39 2.15 69.39 2.44
CA GLU A 39 3.28 69.09 1.55
C GLU A 39 2.91 69.32 0.08
N GLU A 40 3.75 70.07 -0.65
CA GLU A 40 3.64 70.25 -2.09
C GLU A 40 3.96 68.92 -2.81
N PHE A 41 3.20 68.57 -3.84
CA PHE A 41 3.47 67.35 -4.60
C PHE A 41 4.83 67.44 -5.31
N SER A 42 5.73 66.50 -4.99
CA SER A 42 7.02 66.38 -5.66
C SER A 42 7.03 65.13 -6.55
N PRO A 43 6.98 65.30 -7.89
CA PRO A 43 7.05 64.19 -8.84
C PRO A 43 8.28 63.30 -8.62
N GLU A 44 9.44 63.89 -8.30
CA GLU A 44 10.69 63.16 -8.07
C GLU A 44 10.63 62.26 -6.83
N LYS A 45 10.04 62.75 -5.72
CA LYS A 45 9.85 61.94 -4.51
C LYS A 45 8.92 60.76 -4.77
N ALA A 46 7.80 61.00 -5.47
CA ALA A 46 6.85 59.95 -5.84
C ALA A 46 7.50 58.90 -6.74
N TRP A 47 8.30 59.32 -7.72
CA TRP A 47 8.98 58.40 -8.63
C TRP A 47 10.06 57.56 -7.94
N ASN A 48 10.85 58.17 -7.05
CA ASN A 48 11.83 57.46 -6.23
C ASN A 48 11.17 56.42 -5.30
N LEU A 49 10.01 56.76 -4.71
CA LEU A 49 9.24 55.83 -3.90
C LEU A 49 8.75 54.64 -4.75
N ILE A 50 8.17 54.89 -5.93
CA ILE A 50 7.73 53.82 -6.84
C ILE A 50 8.89 52.91 -7.22
N ARG A 51 10.06 53.49 -7.51
CA ARG A 51 11.27 52.71 -7.84
C ARG A 51 11.68 51.80 -6.68
N ASN A 52 11.73 52.34 -5.46
CA ASN A 52 12.07 51.57 -4.26
C ASN A 52 11.06 50.46 -4.00
N LEU A 53 9.75 50.77 -4.08
CA LEU A 53 8.68 49.77 -3.91
C LEU A 53 8.70 48.68 -4.98
N ARG A 54 9.10 49.00 -6.22
CA ARG A 54 9.30 47.98 -7.26
C ARG A 54 10.49 47.08 -6.93
N ALA A 55 11.61 47.67 -6.48
CA ALA A 55 12.79 46.91 -6.09
C ALA A 55 12.50 46.00 -4.89
N ASP A 56 11.76 46.49 -3.90
CA ASP A 56 11.39 45.72 -2.72
C ASP A 56 10.36 44.63 -3.06
N ASN A 57 9.37 44.90 -3.92
CA ASN A 57 8.48 43.86 -4.44
C ASN A 57 9.24 42.77 -5.20
N ALA A 58 10.22 43.12 -6.03
CA ALA A 58 11.04 42.14 -6.74
C ALA A 58 11.79 41.23 -5.75
N LYS A 59 12.43 41.82 -4.73
CA LYS A 59 13.11 41.05 -3.67
C LYS A 59 12.16 40.17 -2.87
N LEU A 60 10.96 40.67 -2.56
CA LEU A 60 9.92 39.90 -1.86
C LEU A 60 9.52 38.67 -2.68
N LYS A 61 9.24 38.85 -3.98
CA LYS A 61 8.92 37.74 -4.87
C LYS A 61 10.04 36.70 -4.95
N GLU A 62 11.28 37.13 -5.14
CA GLU A 62 12.44 36.23 -5.13
C GLU A 62 12.54 35.46 -3.80
N SER A 63 12.29 36.14 -2.67
CA SER A 63 12.33 35.51 -1.35
C SER A 63 11.21 34.48 -1.15
N ASP A 64 10.03 34.73 -1.69
CA ASP A 64 8.88 33.84 -1.57
C ASP A 64 9.01 32.63 -2.50
N ASP A 65 9.50 32.84 -3.73
CA ASP A 65 9.85 31.75 -4.66
C ASP A 65 10.92 30.83 -4.04
N ALA A 66 11.95 31.41 -3.40
CA ALA A 66 12.98 30.65 -2.72
C ALA A 66 12.45 29.86 -1.51
N LYS A 67 11.47 30.39 -0.77
CA LYS A 67 10.80 29.65 0.32
C LYS A 67 9.93 28.53 -0.23
N ALA A 68 9.20 28.77 -1.32
CA ALA A 68 8.35 27.78 -1.96
C ALA A 68 9.15 26.56 -2.44
N VAL A 69 10.32 26.80 -3.03
CA VAL A 69 11.25 25.71 -3.42
C VAL A 69 11.71 24.91 -2.19
N LYS A 70 12.13 25.58 -1.12
CA LYS A 70 12.58 24.89 0.12
C LYS A 70 11.46 24.08 0.78
N LEU A 71 10.24 24.59 0.79
CA LEU A 71 9.09 23.86 1.33
C LEU A 71 8.84 22.57 0.55
N ARG A 72 8.91 22.65 -0.78
CA ARG A 72 8.78 21.46 -1.64
C ARG A 72 9.90 20.45 -1.39
N GLU A 73 11.15 20.90 -1.28
CA GLU A 73 12.29 20.02 -0.96
C GLU A 73 12.13 19.31 0.40
N ILE A 74 11.61 20.02 1.41
CA ILE A 74 11.35 19.45 2.74
C ILE A 74 10.20 18.44 2.68
N GLU A 75 9.13 18.73 1.93
CA GLU A 75 8.01 17.82 1.75
C GLU A 75 8.45 16.53 1.04
N ASP A 76 9.22 16.64 -0.04
CA ASP A 76 9.76 15.51 -0.77
C ASP A 76 10.72 14.66 0.10
N ALA A 77 11.60 15.32 0.87
CA ALA A 77 12.49 14.63 1.81
C ALA A 77 11.70 13.91 2.92
N ASN A 78 10.67 14.55 3.47
CA ASN A 78 9.84 13.97 4.52
C ASN A 78 8.99 12.79 4.00
N LEU A 79 8.48 12.88 2.76
CA LEU A 79 7.83 11.74 2.10
C LEU A 79 8.79 10.57 1.96
N SER A 80 10.01 10.82 1.46
CA SER A 80 11.04 9.78 1.35
C SER A 80 11.42 9.15 2.70
N GLU A 81 11.50 9.94 3.77
CA GLU A 81 11.81 9.45 5.12
C GLU A 81 10.67 8.61 5.68
N LYS A 82 9.41 9.04 5.50
CA LYS A 82 8.23 8.26 5.93
C LYS A 82 8.12 6.94 5.18
N GLU A 83 8.30 6.94 3.87
CA GLU A 83 8.29 5.71 3.07
C GLU A 83 9.37 4.72 3.52
N LYS A 84 10.55 5.24 3.87
CA LYS A 84 11.63 4.42 4.43
C LYS A 84 11.24 3.86 5.81
N ALA A 85 10.72 4.70 6.69
CA ALA A 85 10.25 4.27 8.00
C ALA A 85 9.16 3.21 7.91
N ASP A 86 8.20 3.36 6.98
CA ASP A 86 7.13 2.39 6.75
C ASP A 86 7.66 1.06 6.22
N ARG A 87 8.65 1.09 5.32
CA ARG A 87 9.35 -0.11 4.86
C ARG A 87 10.04 -0.83 6.04
N ASP A 88 10.83 -0.09 6.81
CA ASP A 88 11.58 -0.65 7.94
C ASP A 88 10.62 -1.22 9.01
N LEU A 89 9.49 -0.54 9.25
CA LEU A 89 8.44 -1.01 10.16
C LEU A 89 7.81 -2.31 9.65
N LYS A 90 7.52 -2.39 8.34
CA LYS A 90 6.99 -3.61 7.72
C LYS A 90 7.98 -4.77 7.85
N GLU A 91 9.25 -4.56 7.54
CA GLU A 91 10.30 -5.58 7.68
C GLU A 91 10.45 -6.04 9.14
N ALA A 92 10.41 -5.11 10.09
CA ALA A 92 10.46 -5.44 11.52
C ALA A 92 9.24 -6.26 11.96
N ARG A 93 8.04 -5.95 11.47
CA ARG A 93 6.82 -6.74 11.73
C ARG A 93 6.93 -8.15 11.16
N GLU A 94 7.41 -8.29 9.93
CA GLU A 94 7.60 -9.59 9.27
C GLU A 94 8.62 -10.45 10.03
N GLN A 95 9.74 -9.86 10.47
CA GLN A 95 10.73 -10.55 11.31
C GLN A 95 10.12 -11.00 12.65
N LEU A 96 9.33 -10.14 13.29
CA LEU A 96 8.67 -10.44 14.56
C LEU A 96 7.70 -11.61 14.39
N ASP A 97 6.89 -11.61 13.34
CA ASP A 97 5.95 -12.70 13.06
C ASP A 97 6.68 -14.00 12.70
N ALA A 98 7.79 -13.94 11.94
CA ALA A 98 8.65 -15.10 11.70
C ALA A 98 9.21 -15.69 13.02
N ILE A 99 9.67 -14.85 13.95
CA ILE A 99 10.14 -15.30 15.27
C ILE A 99 8.98 -15.92 16.08
N ARG A 100 7.79 -15.33 16.04
CA ARG A 100 6.61 -15.85 16.75
C ARG A 100 6.20 -17.23 16.24
N THR A 101 6.21 -17.45 14.93
CA THR A 101 5.91 -18.75 14.32
C THR A 101 6.95 -19.80 14.69
N GLN A 102 8.24 -19.46 14.61
CA GLN A 102 9.32 -20.36 15.04
C GLN A 102 9.24 -20.71 16.53
N LYS A 103 8.90 -19.74 17.38
CA LYS A 103 8.68 -19.98 18.81
C LYS A 103 7.51 -20.94 19.05
N ALA A 104 6.38 -20.70 18.41
CA ALA A 104 5.21 -21.58 18.53
C ALA A 104 5.50 -23.00 18.03
N TRP A 105 6.29 -23.13 16.98
CA TRP A 105 6.76 -24.41 16.49
C TRP A 105 7.69 -25.11 17.49
N ALA A 106 8.65 -24.39 18.07
CA ALA A 106 9.55 -24.93 19.08
C ALA A 106 8.79 -25.41 20.33
N GLU A 107 7.76 -24.67 20.75
CA GLU A 107 6.86 -25.09 21.82
C GLU A 107 6.07 -26.35 21.45
N ALA A 108 5.52 -26.44 20.24
CA ALA A 108 4.81 -27.63 19.79
C ALA A 108 5.71 -28.87 19.70
N MET A 109 6.97 -28.73 19.25
CA MET A 109 7.95 -29.83 19.28
C MET A 109 8.29 -30.26 20.72
N ALA A 110 8.31 -29.33 21.68
CA ALA A 110 8.53 -29.66 23.08
C ALA A 110 7.34 -30.42 23.70
N GLU A 111 6.12 -30.09 23.30
CA GLU A 111 4.90 -30.77 23.73
C GLU A 111 4.73 -32.15 23.05
N HIS A 112 5.08 -32.26 21.76
CA HIS A 112 4.93 -33.46 20.96
C HIS A 112 6.29 -33.99 20.48
N GLN A 113 6.86 -34.93 21.24
CA GLN A 113 8.18 -35.53 20.93
C GLN A 113 8.21 -36.33 19.61
N CYS A 114 7.06 -36.66 19.03
CA CYS A 114 6.94 -37.32 17.73
C CYS A 114 7.14 -36.38 16.54
N LEU A 115 7.12 -35.05 16.75
CA LEU A 115 7.36 -34.05 15.72
C LEU A 115 8.86 -33.79 15.53
N THR A 116 9.28 -33.68 14.28
CA THR A 116 10.65 -33.39 13.85
C THR A 116 10.71 -32.06 13.12
N LYS A 117 11.90 -31.49 12.94
CA LYS A 117 12.06 -30.20 12.23
C LYS A 117 11.50 -30.21 10.80
N GLU A 118 11.54 -31.36 10.13
CA GLU A 118 11.02 -31.55 8.76
C GLU A 118 9.49 -31.42 8.70
N ASP A 119 8.80 -31.72 9.80
CA ASP A 119 7.35 -31.59 9.89
C ASP A 119 6.86 -30.14 9.87
N PHE A 120 7.76 -29.17 10.14
CA PHE A 120 7.45 -27.75 10.02
C PHE A 120 7.09 -27.36 8.59
N ASP A 121 7.82 -27.91 7.61
CA ASP A 121 7.62 -27.61 6.19
C ASP A 121 6.24 -28.08 5.70
N LEU A 122 5.67 -29.11 6.33
CA LEU A 122 4.33 -29.64 6.04
C LEU A 122 3.20 -28.77 6.60
N ILE A 123 3.46 -28.04 7.69
CA ILE A 123 2.48 -27.18 8.37
C ILE A 123 2.42 -25.79 7.72
N GLY A 124 3.59 -25.31 7.28
CA GLY A 124 3.78 -24.02 6.63
C GLY A 124 3.64 -22.82 7.56
N ALA A 125 3.72 -21.63 6.98
CA ALA A 125 3.53 -20.38 7.71
C ALA A 125 2.05 -20.15 8.09
N GLY A 126 1.83 -19.52 9.24
CA GLY A 126 0.50 -19.18 9.75
C GLY A 126 0.62 -18.39 11.05
N SER A 127 -0.50 -18.03 11.67
CA SER A 127 -0.46 -17.46 13.03
C SER A 127 0.15 -18.47 14.03
N PRO A 128 0.76 -18.02 15.13
CA PRO A 128 1.33 -18.90 16.15
C PRO A 128 0.33 -19.95 16.66
N GLN A 129 -0.93 -19.58 16.82
CA GLN A 129 -2.02 -20.49 17.21
C GLN A 129 -2.28 -21.55 16.15
N GLU A 130 -2.42 -21.17 14.88
CA GLU A 130 -2.62 -22.13 13.79
C GLU A 130 -1.46 -23.11 13.65
N VAL A 131 -0.22 -22.65 13.85
CA VAL A 131 0.97 -23.52 13.85
C VAL A 131 0.87 -24.57 14.97
N ARG A 132 0.51 -24.18 16.20
CA ARG A 132 0.33 -25.13 17.31
C ARG A 132 -0.81 -26.12 17.05
N GLU A 133 -1.96 -25.65 16.56
CA GLU A 133 -3.11 -26.54 16.27
C GLU A 133 -2.80 -27.54 15.15
N LYS A 134 -2.15 -27.09 14.07
CA LYS A 134 -1.74 -27.97 12.97
C LYS A 134 -0.69 -28.97 13.43
N ALA A 135 0.26 -28.54 14.27
CA ALA A 135 1.26 -29.42 14.87
C ALA A 135 0.61 -30.51 15.74
N ALA A 136 -0.34 -30.15 16.59
CA ALA A 136 -1.09 -31.11 17.41
C ALA A 136 -1.87 -32.11 16.56
N LYS A 137 -2.52 -31.66 15.47
CA LYS A 137 -3.22 -32.55 14.52
C LYS A 137 -2.26 -33.51 13.83
N LEU A 138 -1.07 -33.06 13.45
CA LEU A 138 -0.05 -33.89 12.83
C LEU A 138 0.49 -34.94 13.82
N ALA A 139 0.81 -34.51 15.04
CA ALA A 139 1.25 -35.40 16.12
C ALA A 139 0.23 -36.52 16.38
N ALA A 140 -1.05 -36.17 16.53
CA ALA A 140 -2.13 -37.15 16.73
C ALA A 140 -2.23 -38.15 15.57
N ARG A 141 -1.99 -37.71 14.32
CA ARG A 141 -2.00 -38.58 13.15
C ARG A 141 -0.79 -39.53 13.12
N LEU A 142 0.38 -39.05 13.49
CA LEU A 142 1.60 -39.88 13.57
C LEU A 142 1.45 -40.95 14.65
N ASP A 143 0.90 -40.58 15.81
CA ASP A 143 0.62 -41.53 16.89
C ASP A 143 -0.42 -42.58 16.45
N ALA A 144 -1.53 -42.17 15.83
CA ALA A 144 -2.53 -43.09 15.30
C ALA A 144 -1.96 -44.04 14.23
N GLN A 145 -1.08 -43.53 13.37
CA GLN A 145 -0.41 -44.34 12.35
C GLN A 145 0.60 -45.34 12.97
N ALA A 146 1.29 -44.97 14.05
CA ALA A 146 2.16 -45.86 14.79
C ALA A 146 1.38 -47.02 15.43
N VAL A 147 0.21 -46.74 16.00
CA VAL A 147 -0.70 -47.76 16.53
C VAL A 147 -1.20 -48.70 15.41
N SER A 148 -1.70 -48.16 14.30
CA SER A 148 -2.20 -48.96 13.18
C SER A 148 -1.14 -49.87 12.52
N LYS A 149 0.12 -49.42 12.43
CA LYS A 149 1.22 -50.26 11.92
C LYS A 149 1.56 -51.40 12.87
N THR A 150 1.55 -51.13 14.17
CA THR A 150 1.68 -52.17 15.19
C THR A 150 0.53 -53.18 15.05
N ASP A 151 -0.67 -52.67 14.73
CA ASP A 151 -1.85 -53.51 14.51
C ASP A 151 -1.93 -54.23 13.15
N SER A 152 -1.05 -53.92 12.21
CA SER A 152 -0.98 -54.62 10.93
C SER A 152 0.02 -55.77 10.97
N ASN A 153 1.00 -55.68 11.88
CA ASN A 153 2.09 -56.64 12.01
C ASN A 153 1.72 -57.89 12.83
N HIS A 154 0.58 -57.88 13.55
CA HIS A 154 0.09 -59.04 14.32
C HIS A 154 -1.02 -59.82 13.59
N ILE A 155 -1.34 -59.45 12.34
CA ILE A 155 -2.19 -60.26 11.46
C ILE A 155 -1.40 -61.50 11.04
N ASN A 156 -1.78 -62.67 11.57
CA ASN A 156 -1.23 -63.96 11.19
C ASN A 156 -1.15 -64.09 9.65
N PRO A 157 0.01 -64.40 9.05
CA PRO A 157 0.16 -64.47 7.59
C PRO A 157 -0.71 -65.57 6.96
N LEU A 158 -1.19 -66.53 7.75
CA LEU A 158 -2.12 -67.60 7.33
C LEU A 158 -3.57 -67.13 7.13
N LEU A 159 -3.92 -65.93 7.60
CA LEU A 159 -5.26 -65.34 7.44
C LEU A 159 -5.31 -64.29 6.32
N ARG A 160 -4.19 -64.09 5.60
CA ARG A 160 -4.17 -63.27 4.40
C ARG A 160 -4.88 -64.07 3.32
N ALA A 161 -6.19 -63.84 3.15
CA ALA A 161 -6.93 -64.39 2.02
C ALA A 161 -6.15 -64.04 0.74
N ASP A 162 -5.67 -65.05 0.02
CA ASP A 162 -5.09 -64.88 -1.30
C ASP A 162 -6.10 -64.09 -2.14
N PRO A 163 -5.81 -62.84 -2.53
CA PRO A 163 -6.70 -62.13 -3.41
C PRO A 163 -6.63 -62.84 -4.75
N THR A 164 -7.61 -63.71 -5.00
CA THR A 164 -7.90 -64.27 -6.31
C THR A 164 -8.50 -63.15 -7.15
N GLY A 165 -7.65 -62.19 -7.48
CA GLY A 165 -7.95 -61.07 -8.35
C GLY A 165 -7.99 -61.53 -9.80
N GLY A 166 -9.06 -61.13 -10.49
CA GLY A 166 -9.10 -60.89 -11.93
C GLY A 166 -8.54 -61.98 -12.83
N THR A 167 -9.41 -62.85 -13.34
CA THR A 167 -9.10 -63.61 -14.55
C THR A 167 -8.84 -62.60 -15.67
N ASP A 168 -7.62 -62.55 -16.18
CA ASP A 168 -7.27 -61.74 -17.35
C ASP A 168 -8.17 -62.18 -18.52
N PRO A 169 -9.06 -61.30 -19.04
CA PRO A 169 -10.00 -61.65 -20.11
C PRO A 169 -9.28 -61.90 -21.45
N THR A 170 -7.97 -61.67 -21.53
CA THR A 170 -7.15 -61.98 -22.71
C THR A 170 -6.42 -63.32 -22.61
N SER A 171 -6.46 -64.00 -21.45
CA SER A 171 -5.86 -65.33 -21.29
C SER A 171 -6.74 -66.41 -21.92
N LYS A 172 -6.57 -66.63 -23.23
CA LYS A 172 -7.11 -67.83 -23.89
C LYS A 172 -6.28 -69.03 -23.44
N LYS A 173 -6.76 -69.77 -22.43
CA LYS A 173 -6.36 -71.17 -22.23
C LYS A 173 -6.74 -71.93 -23.50
N THR A 174 -5.78 -72.08 -24.41
CA THR A 174 -5.90 -72.99 -25.53
C THR A 174 -5.46 -74.34 -25.01
N ASP A 175 -6.44 -75.19 -24.64
CA ASP A 175 -6.18 -76.61 -24.48
C ASP A 175 -5.81 -77.15 -25.87
N ASP A 176 -4.51 -77.30 -26.10
CA ASP A 176 -3.93 -77.77 -27.35
C ASP A 176 -4.21 -79.27 -27.49
N TRP A 177 -5.38 -79.60 -28.06
CA TRP A 177 -5.88 -80.97 -28.25
C TRP A 177 -4.90 -81.86 -29.05
N MET A 178 -4.00 -81.26 -29.85
CA MET A 178 -2.95 -82.00 -30.54
C MET A 178 -1.91 -82.58 -29.59
N ARG A 179 -1.63 -81.93 -28.46
CA ARG A 179 -0.71 -82.46 -27.43
C ARG A 179 -1.35 -83.54 -26.55
N SER A 180 -2.67 -83.50 -26.35
CA SER A 180 -3.37 -84.55 -25.59
C SER A 180 -3.59 -85.83 -26.41
N ALA A 181 -3.70 -85.72 -27.74
CA ALA A 181 -3.86 -86.87 -28.62
C ALA A 181 -2.56 -87.67 -28.85
N LEU A 182 -1.39 -87.04 -28.71
CA LEU A 182 -0.08 -87.72 -28.86
C LEU A 182 0.40 -88.46 -27.60
N ALA A 183 -0.29 -88.31 -26.46
CA ALA A 183 0.14 -88.87 -25.18
C ALA A 183 -0.51 -90.22 -24.82
N ARG A 184 -0.94 -91.00 -25.82
CA ARG A 184 -1.44 -92.38 -25.65
C ARG A 184 -0.56 -93.40 -26.32
#